data_AF-A0A1I5EBN7-F1
#
_entry.id   AF-A0A1I5EBN7-F1
#
_cell.length_a   1.000
_cell.length_b   1.000
_cell.length_c   1.000
_cell.angle_alpha   90.00
_cell.angle_beta   90.00
_cell.angle_gamma   90.00
#
_symmetry.space_group_name_H-M   'P 1'
#
loop_
_entity.id
_entity.type
_entity.pdbx_description
1 polymer ?
#
loop_
_entity_poly.entity_id
_entity_poly.type
_entity_poly.pdbx_seq_one_letter_code
_entity_poly.pdbx_strand_id
1 'polypeptide(L)'
;MINWTRRVSGARMAVAAGFAAALTVSISMGSWAAADAPAPASQASVGVKTSHLEGRARMYFPAPDNDIHVTVNAHAAFDPSGASKPTRSWGTFRISHRFKMPDGTWFTNWGDLIVDCLTTGGPTATVTGTLTRTTPGGPWEEMLKKHERMGVSFYVAGKGAGPSRIGLSGGPGPGDGPLRKCMAPAADAPVLDGGYTLIDKK
;
A
#
# COMPACT_ATOMS: atom_id res chain seq x y z
N MET A 1 34.74 -39.29 -21.39
CA MET A 1 33.75 -39.31 -22.49
C MET A 1 32.61 -38.40 -22.02
N ILE A 2 32.30 -37.22 -22.55
CA ILE A 2 32.52 -36.58 -23.84
C ILE A 2 32.92 -35.11 -23.55
N ASN A 3 33.97 -34.66 -24.23
CA ASN A 3 34.46 -33.28 -24.35
C ASN A 3 33.44 -32.45 -25.14
N TRP A 4 33.43 -31.11 -25.10
CA TRP A 4 33.17 -30.26 -26.27
C TRP A 4 33.74 -28.86 -26.02
N THR A 5 34.84 -28.61 -26.71
CA THR A 5 35.59 -27.37 -26.82
C THR A 5 34.92 -26.35 -27.75
N ARG A 6 35.01 -25.07 -27.34
CA ARG A 6 35.24 -23.82 -28.12
C ARG A 6 34.64 -23.66 -29.52
N ARG A 7 34.03 -22.49 -29.75
CA ARG A 7 34.52 -21.33 -30.55
C ARG A 7 33.31 -20.62 -31.18
N VAL A 8 33.28 -19.28 -31.11
CA VAL A 8 33.22 -18.42 -32.32
C VAL A 8 33.96 -17.11 -32.00
N SER A 9 34.81 -16.69 -32.93
CA SER A 9 35.61 -15.47 -32.93
C SER A 9 34.89 -14.33 -33.66
N GLY A 10 35.06 -13.10 -33.17
CA GLY A 10 35.54 -11.93 -33.94
C GLY A 10 34.61 -11.20 -34.92
N ALA A 11 34.49 -9.87 -34.71
CA ALA A 11 34.63 -8.77 -35.71
C ALA A 11 34.45 -7.43 -34.95
N ARG A 12 35.52 -6.68 -34.63
CA ARG A 12 36.11 -5.54 -35.37
C ARG A 12 35.18 -4.37 -35.71
N MET A 13 35.46 -3.25 -35.01
CA MET A 13 35.62 -1.85 -35.46
C MET A 13 34.62 -1.23 -36.44
N ALA A 14 34.08 -0.06 -36.06
CA ALA A 14 34.27 1.18 -36.82
C ALA A 14 33.97 2.42 -35.97
N VAL A 15 34.92 3.34 -35.95
CA VAL A 15 34.83 4.74 -35.50
C VAL A 15 34.22 5.55 -36.65
N ALA A 16 33.38 6.54 -36.35
CA ALA A 16 33.18 7.68 -37.25
C ALA A 16 32.96 8.96 -36.42
N ALA A 17 33.88 9.89 -36.63
CA ALA A 17 33.90 11.24 -36.11
C ALA A 17 33.30 12.23 -37.12
N GLY A 18 33.02 13.46 -36.64
CA GLY A 18 32.79 14.65 -37.47
C GLY A 18 31.31 15.02 -37.59
N PHE A 19 30.89 16.28 -37.57
CA PHE A 19 31.56 17.54 -37.86
C PHE A 19 30.81 18.67 -37.14
N ALA A 20 31.56 19.65 -36.64
CA ALA A 20 31.04 20.96 -36.27
C ALA A 20 30.73 21.78 -37.51
N ALA A 21 29.61 22.52 -37.51
CA ALA A 21 29.44 23.71 -38.33
C ALA A 21 28.52 24.69 -37.60
N ALA A 22 29.13 25.76 -37.06
CA ALA A 22 28.44 26.94 -36.64
C ALA A 22 28.00 27.73 -37.88
N LEU A 23 26.73 28.12 -37.93
CA LEU A 23 26.21 29.14 -38.84
C LEU A 23 25.46 30.16 -38.00
N THR A 24 26.16 31.23 -37.66
CA THR A 24 25.57 32.51 -37.25
C THR A 24 24.85 33.12 -38.44
N VAL A 25 23.52 33.18 -38.36
CA VAL A 25 22.71 34.00 -39.26
C VAL A 25 22.01 35.06 -38.41
N SER A 26 22.49 36.29 -38.54
CA SER A 26 21.82 37.49 -38.03
C SER A 26 20.67 37.82 -38.98
N ILE A 27 19.42 37.81 -38.47
CA ILE A 27 18.26 38.30 -39.22
C ILE A 27 17.42 39.23 -38.34
N SER A 28 17.48 40.50 -38.72
CA SER A 28 16.50 41.59 -38.66
C SER A 28 15.33 41.51 -37.67
N MET A 29 15.25 42.54 -36.82
CA MET A 29 14.05 42.93 -36.07
C MET A 29 12.91 43.28 -37.03
N GLY A 30 11.87 42.44 -37.04
CA GLY A 30 10.55 42.78 -37.56
C GLY A 30 9.52 42.59 -36.46
N SER A 31 8.92 43.69 -35.99
CA SER A 31 7.77 43.63 -35.08
C SER A 31 6.58 43.05 -35.83
N TRP A 32 6.29 41.77 -35.58
CA TRP A 32 5.01 41.15 -35.92
C TRP A 32 4.22 40.95 -34.64
N ALA A 33 3.00 41.49 -34.63
CA ALA A 33 2.02 41.27 -33.59
C ALA A 33 1.82 39.76 -33.41
N ALA A 34 2.06 39.26 -32.20
CA ALA A 34 1.80 37.88 -31.84
C ALA A 34 0.28 37.62 -31.93
N ALA A 35 -0.13 36.87 -32.94
CA ALA A 35 -1.39 36.14 -32.87
C ALA A 35 -1.20 35.06 -31.80
N ASP A 36 -2.09 35.01 -30.81
CA ASP A 36 -2.13 33.98 -29.78
C ASP A 36 -2.14 32.59 -30.43
N ALA A 37 -0.98 31.92 -30.42
CA ALA A 37 -0.92 30.51 -30.74
C ALA A 37 -1.77 29.76 -29.71
N PRO A 38 -2.65 28.83 -30.14
CA PRO A 38 -3.37 27.99 -29.19
C PRO A 38 -2.36 27.34 -28.26
N ALA A 39 -2.50 27.59 -26.96
CA ALA A 39 -1.67 26.94 -25.96
C ALA A 39 -1.72 25.42 -26.22
N PRO A 40 -0.57 24.72 -26.25
CA PRO A 40 -0.58 23.28 -26.39
C PRO A 40 -1.47 22.71 -25.29
N ALA A 41 -2.55 22.04 -25.69
CA ALA A 41 -3.43 21.35 -24.77
C ALA A 41 -2.55 20.47 -23.88
N SER A 42 -2.54 20.74 -22.57
CA SER A 42 -1.81 19.93 -21.62
C SER A 42 -2.30 18.50 -21.81
N GLN A 43 -1.45 17.63 -22.34
CA GLN A 43 -1.70 16.21 -22.32
C GLN A 43 -1.84 15.85 -20.84
N ALA A 44 -3.08 15.60 -20.40
CA ALA A 44 -3.32 15.01 -19.10
C ALA A 44 -2.44 13.76 -19.05
N SER A 45 -1.44 13.76 -18.17
CA SER A 45 -0.60 12.59 -18.00
C SER A 45 -1.54 11.43 -17.74
N VAL A 46 -1.42 10.37 -18.52
CA VAL A 46 -2.07 9.09 -18.23
C VAL A 46 -1.37 8.57 -16.97
N GLY A 47 -1.80 9.11 -15.82
CA GLY A 47 -1.02 9.17 -14.60
C GLY A 47 -1.20 7.93 -13.73
N VAL A 48 -0.23 7.72 -12.84
CA VAL A 48 -0.33 6.78 -11.71
C VAL A 48 -1.47 7.24 -10.82
N LYS A 49 -2.43 6.35 -10.54
CA LYS A 49 -3.44 6.60 -9.52
C LYS A 49 -2.91 6.21 -8.16
N THR A 50 -3.24 6.97 -7.13
CA THR A 50 -2.77 6.74 -5.77
C THR A 50 -3.93 6.59 -4.80
N SER A 51 -3.74 5.73 -3.81
CA SER A 51 -4.67 5.59 -2.70
C SER A 51 -3.96 5.73 -1.37
N HIS A 52 -4.68 6.22 -0.39
CA HIS A 52 -4.17 6.47 0.94
C HIS A 52 -5.25 6.14 1.97
N LEU A 53 -4.85 5.42 3.01
CA LEU A 53 -5.66 5.15 4.18
C LEU A 53 -4.86 5.50 5.42
N GLU A 54 -5.38 6.40 6.24
CA GLU A 54 -4.76 6.77 7.52
C GLU A 54 -5.78 6.90 8.63
N GLY A 55 -5.33 6.68 9.86
CA GLY A 55 -6.10 6.99 11.06
C GLY A 55 -5.92 5.95 12.16
N ARG A 56 -6.72 6.12 13.20
CA ARG A 56 -6.76 5.23 14.36
C ARG A 56 -8.18 5.16 14.88
N ALA A 57 -8.63 3.96 15.16
CA ALA A 57 -9.94 3.75 15.75
C ALA A 57 -9.92 2.61 16.75
N ARG A 58 -10.88 2.67 17.68
CA ARG A 58 -11.27 1.58 18.56
C ARG A 58 -12.45 0.85 17.93
N MET A 59 -12.35 -0.45 17.75
CA MET A 59 -13.45 -1.27 17.21
C MET A 59 -14.24 -1.95 18.31
N TYR A 60 -15.49 -2.25 18.01
CA TYR A 60 -16.31 -3.12 18.84
C TYR A 60 -15.74 -4.53 18.86
N PHE A 61 -15.75 -5.14 20.04
CA PHE A 61 -15.50 -6.55 20.24
C PHE A 61 -16.60 -7.11 21.15
N PRO A 62 -17.20 -8.27 20.83
CA PRO A 62 -18.39 -8.74 21.54
C PRO A 62 -18.12 -9.25 22.96
N ALA A 63 -16.87 -9.57 23.30
CA ALA A 63 -16.53 -10.01 24.65
C ALA A 63 -16.26 -8.79 25.56
N PRO A 64 -16.77 -8.80 26.81
CA PRO A 64 -16.49 -7.73 27.78
C PRO A 64 -14.99 -7.67 28.10
N ASP A 65 -14.53 -6.55 28.64
CA ASP A 65 -13.13 -6.34 29.03
C ASP A 65 -12.11 -6.57 27.89
N ASN A 66 -12.54 -6.34 26.64
CA ASN A 66 -11.68 -6.37 25.47
C ASN A 66 -11.68 -5.00 24.81
N ASP A 67 -10.49 -4.53 24.45
CA ASP A 67 -10.27 -3.24 23.85
C ASP A 67 -9.30 -3.37 22.68
N ILE A 68 -9.81 -3.17 21.46
CA ILE A 68 -9.06 -3.37 20.22
C ILE A 68 -8.91 -2.06 19.49
N HIS A 69 -7.66 -1.66 19.26
CA HIS A 69 -7.30 -0.49 18.50
C HIS A 69 -6.54 -0.88 17.24
N VAL A 70 -6.91 -0.26 16.12
CA VAL A 70 -6.20 -0.39 14.85
C VAL A 70 -5.72 0.98 14.41
N THR A 71 -4.41 1.12 14.23
CA THR A 71 -3.78 2.30 13.65
C THR A 71 -3.25 1.93 12.28
N VAL A 72 -3.48 2.76 11.27
CA VAL A 72 -3.00 2.52 9.90
C VAL A 72 -2.45 3.80 9.31
N ASN A 73 -1.37 3.66 8.56
CA ASN A 73 -0.90 4.62 7.58
C ASN A 73 -0.40 3.82 6.37
N ALA A 74 -1.27 3.65 5.39
CA ALA A 74 -1.05 2.82 4.22
C ALA A 74 -1.22 3.63 2.94
N HIS A 75 -0.43 3.28 1.94
CA HIS A 75 -0.46 3.91 0.63
C HIS A 75 -0.33 2.87 -0.47
N ALA A 76 -0.89 3.20 -1.63
CA ALA A 76 -0.75 2.40 -2.83
C ALA A 76 -0.64 3.28 -4.08
N ALA A 77 0.11 2.77 -5.05
CA ALA A 77 0.13 3.22 -6.42
C ALA A 77 -0.49 2.14 -7.31
N PHE A 78 -1.22 2.58 -8.33
CA PHE A 78 -1.88 1.75 -9.32
C PHE A 78 -1.45 2.17 -10.71
N ASP A 79 -1.58 1.24 -11.66
CA ASP A 79 -1.50 1.61 -13.07
C ASP A 79 -2.63 2.60 -13.45
N PRO A 80 -2.55 3.27 -14.60
CA PRO A 80 -3.56 4.24 -15.02
C PRO A 80 -4.97 3.65 -15.18
N SER A 81 -5.08 2.34 -15.44
CA SER A 81 -6.39 1.67 -15.50
C SER A 81 -7.10 1.66 -14.14
N GLY A 82 -6.33 1.76 -13.04
CA GLY A 82 -6.85 1.72 -11.68
C GLY A 82 -7.31 0.33 -11.28
N ALA A 83 -6.62 -0.71 -11.76
CA ALA A 83 -6.90 -2.11 -11.44
C ALA A 83 -7.03 -2.35 -9.93
N SER A 84 -7.70 -3.43 -9.55
CA SER A 84 -7.90 -3.77 -8.13
C SER A 84 -6.61 -4.12 -7.40
N LYS A 85 -5.56 -4.51 -8.12
CA LYS A 85 -4.26 -4.84 -7.53
C LYS A 85 -3.30 -3.65 -7.66
N PRO A 86 -2.67 -3.19 -6.57
CA PRO A 86 -1.69 -2.12 -6.64
C PRO A 86 -0.40 -2.59 -7.33
N THR A 87 0.25 -1.68 -8.05
CA THR A 87 1.61 -1.90 -8.57
C THR A 87 2.65 -1.77 -7.46
N ARG A 88 2.36 -0.94 -6.45
CA ARG A 88 3.18 -0.77 -5.25
C ARG A 88 2.31 -0.42 -4.05
N SER A 89 2.66 -0.93 -2.88
CA SER A 89 2.10 -0.48 -1.60
C SER A 89 3.21 -0.28 -0.57
N TRP A 90 2.97 0.61 0.38
CA TRP A 90 3.90 0.90 1.46
C TRP A 90 3.17 1.50 2.66
N GLY A 91 3.88 1.63 3.77
CA GLY A 91 3.37 2.14 5.03
C GLY A 91 3.38 1.09 6.13
N THR A 92 2.63 1.35 7.20
CA THR A 92 2.56 0.46 8.36
C THR A 92 1.14 0.43 8.93
N PHE A 93 0.86 -0.61 9.69
CA PHE A 93 -0.29 -0.60 10.59
C PHE A 93 0.04 -1.35 11.88
N ARG A 94 -0.70 -1.01 12.93
CA ARG A 94 -0.64 -1.67 14.23
C ARG A 94 -2.01 -2.18 14.60
N ILE A 95 -2.05 -3.42 15.06
CA ILE A 95 -3.19 -3.98 15.78
C ILE A 95 -2.78 -4.09 17.25
N SER A 96 -3.62 -3.61 18.16
CA SER A 96 -3.44 -3.70 19.60
C SER A 96 -4.71 -4.23 20.23
N HIS A 97 -4.58 -5.25 21.08
CA HIS A 97 -5.67 -5.87 21.80
C HIS A 97 -5.31 -5.94 23.27
N ARG A 98 -6.00 -5.13 24.07
CA ARG A 98 -5.94 -5.17 25.53
C ARG A 98 -7.10 -5.98 26.06
N PHE A 99 -6.82 -6.92 26.95
CA PHE A 99 -7.83 -7.78 27.54
C PHE A 99 -7.47 -8.19 28.95
N LYS A 100 -8.46 -8.66 29.70
CA LYS A 100 -8.30 -9.15 31.07
C LYS A 100 -7.95 -10.63 31.06
N MET A 101 -6.89 -11.00 31.78
CA MET A 101 -6.43 -12.37 31.96
C MET A 101 -7.29 -13.09 33.01
N PRO A 102 -7.27 -14.45 33.06
CA PRO A 102 -8.05 -15.22 34.04
C PRO A 102 -7.75 -14.89 35.51
N ASP A 103 -6.53 -14.42 35.81
CA ASP A 103 -6.10 -13.98 37.13
C ASP A 103 -6.57 -12.54 37.49
N GLY A 104 -7.33 -11.90 36.59
CA GLY A 104 -7.86 -10.56 36.75
C GLY A 104 -6.91 -9.43 36.35
N THR A 105 -5.66 -9.74 35.96
CA THR A 105 -4.71 -8.74 35.48
C THR A 105 -5.00 -8.30 34.04
N TRP A 106 -4.47 -7.14 33.64
CA TRP A 106 -4.60 -6.65 32.26
C TRP A 106 -3.36 -7.03 31.45
N PHE A 107 -3.59 -7.57 30.26
CA PHE A 107 -2.55 -7.82 29.27
C PHE A 107 -2.84 -7.03 27.99
N THR A 108 -1.77 -6.63 27.29
CA THR A 108 -1.89 -5.96 25.98
C THR A 108 -0.98 -6.65 24.97
N ASN A 109 -1.60 -7.34 24.02
CA ASN A 109 -0.91 -7.85 22.86
C ASN A 109 -0.96 -6.80 21.74
N TRP A 110 0.16 -6.55 21.07
CA TRP A 110 0.18 -5.67 19.89
C TRP A 110 1.14 -6.21 18.84
N GLY A 111 0.96 -5.78 17.60
CA GLY A 111 1.85 -6.10 16.49
C GLY A 111 1.99 -4.94 15.52
N ASP A 112 3.22 -4.64 15.11
CA ASP A 112 3.54 -3.72 14.03
C ASP A 112 3.76 -4.48 12.73
N LEU A 113 3.06 -4.07 11.69
CA LEU A 113 3.10 -4.70 10.37
C LEU A 113 3.57 -3.70 9.33
N ILE A 114 4.46 -4.16 8.44
CA ILE A 114 4.84 -3.41 7.24
C ILE A 114 3.84 -3.75 6.14
N VAL A 115 3.20 -2.73 5.57
CA VAL A 115 2.20 -2.87 4.50
C VAL A 115 2.85 -3.46 3.26
N ASP A 116 2.23 -4.51 2.74
CA ASP A 116 2.64 -5.14 1.48
C ASP A 116 1.54 -5.20 0.42
N CYS A 117 0.32 -4.76 0.80
CA CYS A 117 -0.77 -4.37 -0.09
C CYS A 117 -1.71 -3.37 0.58
N LEU A 118 -2.13 -2.34 -0.17
CA LEU A 118 -3.36 -1.60 0.04
C LEU A 118 -4.16 -1.64 -1.27
N THR A 119 -5.38 -2.15 -1.20
CA THR A 119 -6.37 -2.03 -2.29
C THR A 119 -7.59 -1.29 -1.78
N THR A 120 -8.25 -0.55 -2.67
CA THR A 120 -9.37 0.34 -2.34
C THR A 120 -10.48 0.22 -3.37
N GLY A 121 -11.69 0.60 -3.00
CA GLY A 121 -12.83 0.76 -3.90
C GLY A 121 -13.96 1.52 -3.22
N GLY A 122 -14.19 2.75 -3.66
CA GLY A 122 -15.17 3.64 -3.03
C GLY A 122 -14.84 3.84 -1.54
N PRO A 123 -15.79 3.59 -0.61
CA PRO A 123 -15.57 3.75 0.82
C PRO A 123 -14.82 2.58 1.46
N THR A 124 -14.36 1.59 0.69
CA THR A 124 -13.73 0.37 1.22
C THR A 124 -12.24 0.33 0.95
N ALA A 125 -11.51 -0.28 1.88
CA ALA A 125 -10.09 -0.56 1.75
C ALA A 125 -9.74 -1.91 2.38
N THR A 126 -8.76 -2.60 1.80
CA THR A 126 -8.13 -3.78 2.40
C THR A 126 -6.63 -3.56 2.45
N VAL A 127 -6.07 -3.68 3.65
CA VAL A 127 -4.63 -3.59 3.92
C VAL A 127 -4.14 -4.96 4.32
N THR A 128 -3.02 -5.40 3.76
CA THR A 128 -2.26 -6.52 4.31
C THR A 128 -0.84 -6.09 4.61
N GLY A 129 -0.21 -6.78 5.55
CA GLY A 129 1.19 -6.57 5.87
C GLY A 129 1.78 -7.70 6.68
N THR A 130 3.09 -7.68 6.76
CA THR A 130 3.90 -8.71 7.42
C THR A 130 4.32 -8.21 8.80
N LEU A 131 4.16 -9.07 9.81
CA LEU A 131 4.54 -8.76 11.19
C LEU A 131 6.05 -8.54 11.32
N THR A 132 6.43 -7.46 11.99
CA THR A 132 7.83 -7.04 12.19
C THR A 132 8.20 -6.77 13.62
N ARG A 133 7.23 -6.44 14.48
CA ARG A 133 7.42 -6.30 15.93
C ARG A 133 6.15 -6.71 16.65
N THR A 134 6.28 -7.17 17.87
CA THR A 134 5.15 -7.51 18.73
C THR A 134 5.51 -7.35 20.21
N THR A 135 4.53 -7.49 21.11
CA THR A 135 4.77 -7.57 22.54
C THR A 135 5.73 -8.72 22.87
N PRO A 136 6.86 -8.47 23.56
CA PRO A 136 7.75 -9.53 24.02
C PRO A 136 7.04 -10.50 24.98
N GLY A 137 7.29 -11.79 24.84
CA GLY A 137 6.59 -12.88 25.52
C GLY A 137 5.12 -13.04 25.12
N GLY A 138 4.65 -12.34 24.09
CA GLY A 138 3.26 -12.34 23.64
C GLY A 138 2.92 -13.50 22.71
N PRO A 139 1.61 -13.74 22.49
CA PRO A 139 1.13 -14.85 21.64
C PRO A 139 1.53 -14.72 20.15
N TRP A 140 2.02 -13.56 19.72
CA TRP A 140 2.42 -13.30 18.33
C TRP A 140 3.93 -13.46 18.07
N GLU A 141 4.73 -13.89 19.04
CA GLU A 141 6.18 -14.09 18.84
C GLU A 141 6.50 -15.14 17.78
N GLU A 142 5.78 -16.27 17.78
CA GLU A 142 5.96 -17.30 16.75
C GLU A 142 5.56 -16.81 15.35
N MET A 143 4.51 -15.99 15.28
CA MET A 143 4.08 -15.34 14.05
C MET A 143 5.16 -14.39 13.53
N LEU A 144 5.84 -13.67 14.43
CA LEU A 144 6.91 -12.75 14.09
C LEU A 144 8.11 -13.50 13.48
N LYS A 145 8.53 -14.64 14.06
CA LYS A 145 9.62 -15.46 13.53
C LYS A 145 9.34 -15.95 12.11
N LYS A 146 8.08 -16.21 11.79
CA LYS A 146 7.62 -16.66 10.46
C LYS A 146 7.32 -15.51 9.51
N HIS A 147 7.41 -14.26 9.96
CA HIS A 147 6.99 -13.10 9.18
C HIS A 147 5.56 -13.27 8.64
N GLU A 148 4.65 -13.69 9.51
CA GLU A 148 3.27 -13.95 9.11
C GLU A 148 2.56 -12.67 8.66
N ARG A 149 1.68 -12.85 7.68
CA ARG A 149 0.85 -11.78 7.14
C ARG A 149 -0.48 -11.73 7.84
N MET A 150 -0.91 -10.53 8.20
CA MET A 150 -2.27 -10.25 8.62
C MET A 150 -2.91 -9.23 7.67
N GLY A 151 -4.23 -9.21 7.66
CA GLY A 151 -5.06 -8.34 6.84
C GLY A 151 -6.10 -7.62 7.67
N VAL A 152 -6.39 -6.40 7.27
CA VAL A 152 -7.45 -5.58 7.86
C VAL A 152 -8.29 -4.99 6.73
N SER A 153 -9.60 -5.19 6.78
CA SER A 153 -10.54 -4.48 5.92
C SER A 153 -11.18 -3.32 6.67
N PHE A 154 -11.48 -2.26 5.92
CA PHE A 154 -12.07 -1.03 6.40
C PHE A 154 -13.27 -0.68 5.53
N TYR A 155 -14.35 -0.28 6.18
CA TYR A 155 -15.41 0.53 5.57
C TYR A 155 -15.37 1.90 6.22
N VAL A 156 -15.05 2.94 5.46
CA VAL A 156 -14.97 4.33 5.91
C VAL A 156 -16.29 5.01 5.56
N ALA A 157 -17.17 5.11 6.55
CA ALA A 157 -18.52 5.62 6.34
C ALA A 157 -18.50 7.11 5.97
N GLY A 158 -19.36 7.48 5.01
CA GLY A 158 -19.66 8.89 4.73
C GLY A 158 -20.47 9.52 5.87
N LYS A 159 -20.55 10.85 5.87
CA LYS A 159 -21.34 11.60 6.86
C LYS A 159 -22.80 11.11 6.87
N GLY A 160 -23.27 10.64 8.02
CA GLY A 160 -24.65 10.17 8.21
C GLY A 160 -24.93 8.75 7.69
N ALA A 161 -23.95 8.02 7.17
CA ALA A 161 -24.11 6.67 6.61
C ALA A 161 -24.01 5.53 7.66
N GLY A 162 -24.00 5.87 8.95
CA GLY A 162 -23.72 4.94 10.05
C GLY A 162 -22.23 4.89 10.42
N PRO A 163 -21.82 3.98 11.31
CA PRO A 163 -20.43 3.90 11.75
C PRO A 163 -19.54 3.29 10.67
N SER A 164 -18.29 3.75 10.62
CA SER A 164 -17.20 3.02 9.96
C SER A 164 -17.05 1.63 10.56
N ARG A 165 -16.46 0.69 9.83
CA ARG A 165 -16.27 -0.69 10.28
C ARG A 165 -14.86 -1.19 10.00
N ILE A 166 -14.43 -2.17 10.80
CA ILE A 166 -13.15 -2.86 10.69
C ILE A 166 -13.39 -4.37 10.65
N GLY A 167 -12.64 -5.07 9.82
CA GLY A 167 -12.55 -6.53 9.82
C GLY A 167 -11.10 -6.95 9.99
N LEU A 168 -10.80 -7.85 10.92
CA LEU A 168 -9.44 -8.33 11.19
C LEU A 168 -9.29 -9.76 10.71
N SER A 169 -8.24 -10.04 9.93
CA SER A 169 -7.78 -11.42 9.81
C SER A 169 -7.12 -11.82 11.13
N GLY A 170 -7.40 -13.03 11.61
CA GLY A 170 -6.51 -13.66 12.57
C GLY A 170 -5.13 -13.95 11.94
N GLY A 171 -4.24 -14.55 12.73
CA GLY A 171 -3.17 -15.36 12.15
C GLY A 171 -3.74 -16.54 11.36
N PRO A 172 -2.96 -17.14 10.45
CA PRO A 172 -3.38 -18.36 9.78
C PRO A 172 -3.64 -19.46 10.83
N GLY A 173 -4.78 -20.15 10.70
CA GLY A 173 -5.07 -21.31 11.52
C GLY A 173 -4.19 -22.51 11.15
N PRO A 174 -4.20 -23.58 11.95
CA PRO A 174 -3.48 -24.81 11.63
C PRO A 174 -3.91 -25.36 10.26
N GLY A 175 -3.00 -25.31 9.28
CA GLY A 175 -3.23 -25.85 7.92
C GLY A 175 -3.72 -24.84 6.88
N ASP A 176 -4.07 -23.59 7.26
CA ASP A 176 -4.66 -22.61 6.34
C ASP A 176 -3.66 -21.99 5.34
N GLY A 177 -2.35 -22.20 5.58
CA GLY A 177 -1.29 -21.53 4.84
C GLY A 177 -1.28 -20.01 5.09
N PRO A 178 -0.32 -19.28 4.52
CA PRO A 178 -0.20 -17.84 4.76
C PRO A 178 -1.33 -17.07 4.07
N LEU A 179 -1.84 -16.03 4.74
CA LEU A 179 -2.78 -15.08 4.14
C LEU A 179 -2.18 -14.50 2.85
N ARG A 180 -2.99 -14.45 1.79
CA ARG A 180 -2.59 -13.86 0.51
C ARG A 180 -2.66 -12.32 0.60
N LYS A 181 -1.83 -11.64 -0.21
CA LYS A 181 -1.87 -10.18 -0.30
C LYS A 181 -3.26 -9.67 -0.69
N CYS A 182 -3.63 -8.51 -0.16
CA CYS A 182 -4.88 -7.82 -0.47
C CYS A 182 -6.15 -8.62 -0.09
N MET A 183 -6.04 -9.56 0.85
CA MET A 183 -7.18 -10.33 1.38
C MET A 183 -7.33 -10.08 2.88
N ALA A 184 -8.57 -9.89 3.32
CA ALA A 184 -8.98 -9.86 4.72
C ALA A 184 -10.49 -10.19 4.81
N PRO A 185 -11.00 -10.57 5.99
CA PRO A 185 -12.44 -10.72 6.21
C PRO A 185 -13.21 -9.43 5.95
N ALA A 186 -14.53 -9.52 5.76
CA ALA A 186 -15.38 -8.33 5.60
C ALA A 186 -15.28 -7.41 6.83
N ALA A 187 -15.42 -6.10 6.61
CA ALA A 187 -15.48 -5.12 7.69
C ALA A 187 -16.84 -5.16 8.40
N ASP A 188 -16.92 -5.94 9.48
CA ASP A 188 -18.17 -6.25 10.18
C ASP A 188 -18.32 -5.50 11.50
N ALA A 189 -17.22 -5.30 12.24
CA ALA A 189 -17.24 -4.69 13.56
C ALA A 189 -17.32 -3.14 13.49
N PRO A 190 -18.31 -2.51 14.13
CA PRO A 190 -18.41 -1.05 14.20
C PRO A 190 -17.19 -0.40 14.85
N VAL A 191 -16.78 0.74 14.31
CA VAL A 191 -15.90 1.69 15.01
C VAL A 191 -16.69 2.35 16.13
N LEU A 192 -16.13 2.34 17.34
CA LEU A 192 -16.73 2.93 18.54
C LEU A 192 -16.14 4.30 18.88
N ASP A 193 -14.87 4.53 18.54
CA ASP A 193 -14.16 5.78 18.79
C ASP A 193 -13.03 5.97 17.77
N GLY A 194 -12.68 7.22 17.47
CA GLY A 194 -11.72 7.58 16.42
C GLY A 194 -12.29 7.42 15.00
N GLY A 195 -11.42 7.18 14.02
CA GLY A 195 -11.83 7.08 12.62
C GLY A 195 -10.67 7.00 11.64
N TYR A 196 -11.02 7.00 10.36
CA TYR A 196 -10.08 6.88 9.24
C TYR A 196 -10.42 7.86 8.12
N THR A 197 -9.39 8.27 7.39
CA THR A 197 -9.50 8.99 6.13
C THR A 197 -9.08 8.06 5.00
N LEU A 198 -9.91 7.94 3.96
CA LEU A 198 -9.65 7.14 2.78
C LEU A 198 -9.69 8.01 1.52
N ILE A 199 -8.62 7.95 0.73
CA ILE A 199 -8.53 8.49 -0.62
C ILE A 199 -8.43 7.31 -1.59
N ASP A 200 -9.42 7.14 -2.46
CA ASP A 200 -9.46 6.08 -3.48
C ASP A 200 -8.99 6.60 -4.84
N LYS A 201 -7.90 6.01 -5.34
CA LYS A 201 -7.34 6.11 -6.70
C LYS A 201 -7.48 7.48 -7.37
N LYS A 202 -6.93 8.52 -6.72
CA LYS A 202 -6.76 9.87 -7.30
C LYS A 202 -5.49 9.99 -8.11
#